data_AF-A0A962EGD6-F1
#
_entry.id   AF-A0A962EGD6-F1
#
_cell.length_a   1.000
_cell.length_b   1.000
_cell.length_c   1.000
_cell.angle_alpha   90.00
_cell.angle_beta   90.00
_cell.angle_gamma   90.00
#
_symmetry.space_group_name_H-M   'P 1'
#
loop_
_entity.id
_entity.type
_entity.pdbx_description
1 polymer ?
#
loop_
_entity_poly.entity_id
_entity_poly.type
_entity_poly.pdbx_seq_one_letter_code
_entity_poly.pdbx_strand_id
1 'polypeptide(L)'
;QRIAVPVINIHKTRLNDPNMWFMGTNDQPGDFRNSGCSACHVPYANDRDPRHSGPYAAFGHMGQSQQADPTIPKDQPGHPLKHAFTRSIPTSQCMNCHMHQPNMFINTFLGYTMWDYESDAPFMWPEQQRYPTHDEMRKALDRNPEEAVIRGKWSDLDFVKDVSLLNPKLKDTQFADYHGHGWNFRAIFKRDRKGNLLDAEGAKVDDADPKKFEKAVHMSSIHVDLGMHCV
;
A
#
# COMPACT_ATOMS: atom_id res chain seq x y z
N GLN A 1 12.94 -29.91 13.47
CA GLN A 1 11.65 -30.16 12.80
C GLN A 1 11.72 -29.61 11.38
N ARG A 2 11.26 -30.37 10.37
CA ARG A 2 11.10 -29.85 8.99
C ARG A 2 9.65 -29.46 8.81
N ILE A 3 9.40 -28.22 8.42
CA ILE A 3 8.06 -27.73 8.09
C ILE A 3 7.70 -28.15 6.66
N ALA A 4 6.47 -28.62 6.44
CA ALA A 4 5.96 -28.88 5.09
C ALA A 4 5.45 -27.56 4.50
N VAL A 5 6.33 -26.88 3.74
CA VAL A 5 6.01 -25.59 3.08
C VAL A 5 4.70 -25.64 2.26
N PRO A 6 4.39 -26.71 1.49
CA PRO A 6 3.11 -26.80 0.78
C PRO A 6 1.90 -26.80 1.71
N VAL A 7 1.98 -27.51 2.84
CA VAL A 7 0.89 -27.56 3.83
C VAL A 7 0.69 -26.18 4.46
N ILE A 8 1.77 -25.49 4.83
CA ILE A 8 1.69 -24.11 5.34
C ILE A 8 1.03 -23.19 4.31
N ASN A 9 1.39 -23.31 3.02
CA ASN A 9 0.81 -22.48 1.97
C ASN A 9 -0.67 -22.78 1.70
N ILE A 10 -1.14 -24.02 1.89
CA ILE A 10 -2.57 -24.37 1.80
C ILE A 10 -3.37 -23.72 2.94
N HIS A 11 -2.77 -23.54 4.11
CA HIS A 11 -3.41 -22.84 5.23
C HIS A 11 -3.32 -21.30 5.13
N LYS A 12 -2.60 -20.75 4.13
CA LYS A 12 -2.61 -19.31 3.84
C LYS A 12 -3.86 -18.93 3.05
N THR A 13 -5.04 -19.12 3.65
CA THR A 13 -6.34 -18.94 2.99
C THR A 13 -6.71 -17.47 2.76
N ARG A 14 -6.11 -16.55 3.52
CA ARG A 14 -6.40 -15.10 3.41
C ARG A 14 -5.45 -14.34 2.49
N LEU A 15 -4.22 -14.82 2.36
CA LEU A 15 -3.12 -14.16 1.65
C LEU A 15 -2.94 -14.69 0.22
N ASN A 16 -3.49 -15.86 -0.10
CA ASN A 16 -3.20 -16.56 -1.34
C ASN A 16 -4.51 -16.99 -2.02
N ASP A 17 -5.06 -16.10 -2.83
CA ASP A 17 -6.09 -16.44 -3.83
C ASP A 17 -5.45 -16.42 -5.23
N PRO A 18 -4.62 -17.42 -5.58
CA PRO A 18 -3.88 -17.42 -6.84
C PRO A 18 -4.77 -17.49 -8.08
N ASN A 19 -6.06 -17.84 -7.91
CA ASN A 19 -7.01 -17.99 -8.99
C ASN A 19 -8.04 -16.85 -9.05
N MET A 20 -7.94 -15.87 -8.14
CA MET A 20 -8.87 -14.75 -7.99
C MET A 20 -10.33 -15.22 -7.83
N TRP A 21 -10.55 -16.34 -7.16
CA TRP A 21 -11.90 -16.88 -6.92
C TRP A 21 -12.65 -16.14 -5.81
N PHE A 22 -11.92 -15.50 -4.91
CA PHE A 22 -12.45 -14.76 -3.78
C PHE A 22 -12.38 -13.26 -4.02
N MET A 23 -13.36 -12.56 -3.44
CA MET A 23 -13.31 -11.10 -3.37
C MET A 23 -12.07 -10.66 -2.58
N GLY A 24 -11.57 -9.45 -2.88
CA GLY A 24 -10.61 -8.81 -1.98
C GLY A 24 -11.20 -8.68 -0.58
N THR A 25 -10.34 -8.57 0.43
CA THR A 25 -10.82 -8.41 1.80
C THR A 25 -11.59 -7.10 1.97
N ASN A 26 -11.25 -6.06 1.18
CA ASN A 26 -11.95 -4.78 1.10
C ASN A 26 -12.16 -4.14 2.49
N ASP A 27 -11.24 -4.42 3.42
CA ASP A 27 -11.29 -4.06 4.82
C ASP A 27 -10.19 -3.05 5.19
N GLN A 28 -9.46 -2.56 4.20
CA GLN A 28 -8.31 -1.67 4.33
C GLN A 28 -8.41 -0.49 3.34
N PRO A 29 -8.11 0.75 3.75
CA PRO A 29 -8.02 1.88 2.83
C PRO A 29 -6.95 1.61 1.78
N GLY A 30 -7.25 1.89 0.52
CA GLY A 30 -6.32 1.66 -0.58
C GLY A 30 -6.13 0.20 -1.00
N ASP A 31 -6.92 -0.75 -0.51
CA ASP A 31 -6.84 -2.18 -0.83
C ASP A 31 -8.22 -2.74 -1.22
N PHE A 32 -8.76 -2.23 -2.32
CA PHE A 32 -10.07 -2.63 -2.82
C PHE A 32 -10.03 -3.32 -4.18
N ARG A 33 -10.68 -4.48 -4.25
CA ARG A 33 -10.90 -5.25 -5.48
C ARG A 33 -12.06 -6.22 -5.33
N ASN A 34 -12.59 -6.64 -6.48
CA ASN A 34 -13.52 -7.75 -6.55
C ASN A 34 -12.77 -9.06 -6.90
N SER A 35 -13.48 -10.08 -7.39
CA SER A 35 -12.94 -11.37 -7.83
C SER A 35 -12.95 -11.53 -9.36
N GLY A 36 -12.37 -12.62 -9.85
CA GLY A 36 -12.33 -13.00 -11.26
C GLY A 36 -11.72 -11.91 -12.14
N CYS A 37 -12.21 -11.78 -13.37
CA CYS A 37 -11.74 -10.73 -14.29
C CYS A 37 -11.90 -9.32 -13.71
N SER A 38 -12.89 -9.10 -12.84
CA SER A 38 -13.15 -7.78 -12.26
C SER A 38 -12.12 -7.34 -11.23
N ALA A 39 -11.35 -8.25 -10.64
CA ALA A 39 -10.31 -7.88 -9.67
C ALA A 39 -9.22 -6.99 -10.28
N CYS A 40 -8.90 -7.19 -11.57
CA CYS A 40 -7.95 -6.35 -12.30
C CYS A 40 -8.65 -5.37 -13.26
N HIS A 41 -9.78 -5.76 -13.86
CA HIS A 41 -10.36 -4.97 -14.96
C HIS A 41 -11.48 -4.01 -14.54
N VAL A 42 -11.85 -3.95 -13.26
CA VAL A 42 -12.81 -2.98 -12.73
C VAL A 42 -12.11 -2.13 -11.67
N PRO A 43 -11.74 -0.87 -11.97
CA PRO A 43 -10.94 -0.05 -11.06
C PRO A 43 -11.69 0.39 -9.81
N TYR A 44 -10.97 0.39 -8.70
CA TYR A 44 -11.37 1.02 -7.44
C TYR A 44 -10.51 2.25 -7.18
N ALA A 45 -11.01 3.16 -6.34
CA ALA A 45 -10.22 4.23 -5.76
C ALA A 45 -9.29 3.63 -4.69
N ASN A 46 -8.02 3.40 -5.03
CA ASN A 46 -7.05 2.75 -4.16
C ASN A 46 -5.84 3.61 -3.77
N ASP A 47 -5.63 4.76 -4.43
CA ASP A 47 -4.44 5.58 -4.20
C ASP A 47 -4.64 6.99 -4.79
N ARG A 48 -4.29 8.02 -4.02
CA ARG A 48 -4.33 9.45 -4.36
C ARG A 48 -3.17 9.93 -5.25
N ASP A 49 -2.11 9.16 -5.42
CA ASP A 49 -0.95 9.51 -6.24
C ASP A 49 -1.23 9.25 -7.74
N PRO A 50 -1.20 10.30 -8.58
CA PRO A 50 -1.37 10.16 -10.03
C PRO A 50 -0.34 9.23 -10.70
N ARG A 51 0.87 9.09 -10.15
CA ARG A 51 1.89 8.18 -10.68
C ARG A 51 1.47 6.71 -10.56
N HIS A 52 0.66 6.39 -9.54
CA HIS A 52 0.23 5.03 -9.25
C HIS A 52 -1.15 4.74 -9.85
N SER A 53 -2.05 5.73 -9.76
CA SER A 53 -3.47 5.62 -10.12
C SER A 53 -3.87 6.27 -11.44
N GLY A 54 -2.98 7.03 -12.08
CA GLY A 54 -3.30 7.78 -13.29
C GLY A 54 -4.51 8.71 -13.07
N PRO A 55 -5.50 8.73 -13.98
CA PRO A 55 -6.67 9.58 -13.82
C PRO A 55 -7.57 9.19 -12.64
N TYR A 56 -7.42 7.99 -12.08
CA TYR A 56 -8.25 7.50 -10.98
C TYR A 56 -7.85 8.10 -9.63
N ALA A 57 -6.67 8.72 -9.53
CA ALA A 57 -6.20 9.42 -8.34
C ALA A 57 -7.18 10.50 -7.84
N ALA A 58 -7.93 11.11 -8.77
CA ALA A 58 -8.93 12.13 -8.47
C ALA A 58 -10.08 11.62 -7.56
N PHE A 59 -10.27 10.31 -7.46
CA PHE A 59 -11.33 9.70 -6.65
C PHE A 59 -10.84 9.22 -5.27
N GLY A 60 -9.58 9.47 -4.94
CA GLY A 60 -8.98 9.11 -3.65
C GLY A 60 -8.64 7.63 -3.53
N HIS A 61 -8.72 7.11 -2.30
CA HIS A 61 -8.26 5.76 -1.94
C HIS A 61 -9.25 4.99 -1.05
N MET A 62 -10.49 5.46 -0.96
CA MET A 62 -11.51 4.88 -0.07
C MET A 62 -12.48 3.92 -0.78
N GLY A 63 -12.25 3.56 -2.04
CA GLY A 63 -13.16 2.66 -2.77
C GLY A 63 -14.61 3.16 -2.80
N GLN A 64 -14.83 4.48 -2.90
CA GLN A 64 -16.16 5.08 -2.96
C GLN A 64 -16.68 5.12 -4.40
N SER A 65 -17.91 4.67 -4.61
CA SER A 65 -18.47 4.53 -5.95
C SER A 65 -18.79 5.88 -6.62
N GLN A 66 -18.54 5.96 -7.93
CA GLN A 66 -18.85 7.11 -8.78
C GLN A 66 -20.01 6.80 -9.75
N GLN A 67 -20.83 5.82 -9.40
CA GLN A 67 -21.91 5.32 -10.24
C GLN A 67 -23.19 6.15 -10.12
N ALA A 68 -23.98 6.12 -11.18
CA ALA A 68 -25.29 6.75 -11.21
C ALA A 68 -26.38 5.89 -10.54
N ASP A 69 -26.11 4.61 -10.31
CA ASP A 69 -27.05 3.68 -9.65
C ASP A 69 -27.39 4.17 -8.24
N PRO A 70 -28.67 4.52 -7.96
CA PRO A 70 -29.08 5.03 -6.66
C PRO A 70 -29.07 3.97 -5.56
N THR A 71 -28.97 2.68 -5.91
CA THR A 71 -28.93 1.58 -4.95
C THR A 71 -27.55 1.37 -4.35
N ILE A 72 -26.51 1.97 -4.94
CA ILE A 72 -25.13 1.88 -4.46
C ILE A 72 -24.84 3.07 -3.53
N PRO A 73 -24.52 2.83 -2.24
CA PRO A 73 -24.09 3.89 -1.34
C PRO A 73 -22.82 4.56 -1.84
N LYS A 74 -22.80 5.89 -1.87
CA LYS A 74 -21.67 6.68 -2.39
C LYS A 74 -20.67 7.09 -1.31
N ASP A 75 -21.07 6.99 -0.06
CA ASP A 75 -20.32 7.32 1.13
C ASP A 75 -19.66 6.08 1.79
N GLN A 76 -19.96 4.88 1.30
CA GLN A 76 -19.38 3.64 1.81
C GLN A 76 -18.16 3.17 0.98
N PRO A 77 -17.13 2.63 1.64
CA PRO A 77 -15.98 2.05 0.96
C PRO A 77 -16.32 0.68 0.35
N GLY A 78 -15.36 0.12 -0.41
CA GLY A 78 -15.49 -1.25 -0.95
C GLY A 78 -16.32 -1.37 -2.22
N HIS A 79 -16.58 -0.26 -2.91
CA HIS A 79 -17.29 -0.25 -4.19
C HIS A 79 -16.38 0.19 -5.35
N PRO A 80 -16.53 -0.42 -6.54
CA PRO A 80 -15.77 0.02 -7.70
C PRO A 80 -16.19 1.44 -8.09
N LEU A 81 -15.28 2.16 -8.75
CA LEU A 81 -15.57 3.50 -9.26
C LEU A 81 -16.77 3.45 -10.20
N LYS A 82 -16.77 2.48 -11.12
CA LYS A 82 -17.88 2.13 -11.99
C LYS A 82 -17.91 0.62 -12.18
N HIS A 83 -19.10 0.03 -12.32
CA HIS A 83 -19.23 -1.37 -12.70
C HIS A 83 -19.02 -1.51 -14.22
N ALA A 84 -17.79 -1.29 -14.67
CA ALA A 84 -17.42 -1.33 -16.07
C ALA A 84 -16.00 -1.85 -16.25
N PHE A 85 -15.81 -2.73 -17.22
CA PHE A 85 -14.48 -3.19 -17.59
C PHE A 85 -13.68 -2.11 -18.32
N THR A 86 -12.38 -2.07 -18.06
CA THR A 86 -11.44 -1.23 -18.79
C THR A 86 -10.14 -1.98 -19.08
N ARG A 87 -9.41 -1.46 -20.06
CA ARG A 87 -8.03 -1.89 -20.38
C ARG A 87 -6.98 -0.94 -19.81
N SER A 88 -7.41 0.23 -19.32
CA SER A 88 -6.55 1.23 -18.69
C SER A 88 -6.48 0.95 -17.20
N ILE A 89 -5.71 -0.07 -16.81
CA ILE A 89 -5.61 -0.49 -15.41
C ILE A 89 -4.46 0.29 -14.76
N PRO A 90 -4.71 1.02 -13.64
CA PRO A 90 -3.63 1.68 -12.93
C PRO A 90 -2.79 0.65 -12.16
N THR A 91 -1.52 0.95 -11.94
CA THR A 91 -0.62 0.11 -11.13
C THR A 91 -1.17 -0.11 -9.73
N SER A 92 -1.84 0.88 -9.13
CA SER A 92 -2.48 0.76 -7.81
C SER A 92 -3.52 -0.37 -7.74
N GLN A 93 -4.21 -0.70 -8.84
CA GLN A 93 -5.12 -1.86 -8.87
C GLN A 93 -4.36 -3.19 -8.82
N CYS A 94 -3.20 -3.27 -9.49
CA CYS A 94 -2.34 -4.45 -9.45
C CYS A 94 -1.69 -4.63 -8.08
N MET A 95 -1.42 -3.53 -7.37
CA MET A 95 -0.79 -3.57 -6.05
C MET A 95 -1.57 -4.44 -5.08
N ASN A 96 -2.90 -4.30 -5.01
CA ASN A 96 -3.81 -5.06 -4.11
C ASN A 96 -3.65 -6.60 -4.14
N CYS A 97 -3.10 -7.15 -5.23
CA CYS A 97 -2.84 -8.59 -5.37
C CYS A 97 -1.35 -8.92 -5.41
N HIS A 98 -0.55 -8.08 -6.03
CA HIS A 98 0.88 -8.36 -6.27
C HIS A 98 1.78 -7.83 -5.15
N MET A 99 1.34 -8.07 -3.91
CA MET A 99 1.98 -7.65 -2.67
C MET A 99 2.01 -8.80 -1.66
N HIS A 100 2.84 -9.82 -1.89
CA HIS A 100 3.02 -10.92 -0.94
C HIS A 100 4.45 -10.98 -0.38
N GLN A 101 4.56 -11.20 0.93
CA GLN A 101 5.84 -11.42 1.62
C GLN A 101 6.62 -12.63 1.06
N PRO A 102 7.94 -12.56 0.84
CA PRO A 102 8.87 -11.43 1.06
C PRO A 102 9.25 -10.73 -0.26
N ASN A 103 8.48 -10.95 -1.32
CA ASN A 103 8.91 -10.68 -2.67
C ASN A 103 8.21 -9.42 -3.16
N MET A 104 8.96 -8.33 -3.11
CA MET A 104 8.97 -7.06 -3.86
C MET A 104 8.25 -6.95 -5.25
N PHE A 105 7.38 -7.88 -5.65
CA PHE A 105 7.02 -8.21 -7.03
C PHE A 105 6.61 -6.99 -7.87
N ILE A 106 5.59 -6.23 -7.48
CA ILE A 106 5.23 -4.99 -8.19
C ILE A 106 5.60 -3.74 -7.39
N ASN A 107 5.78 -3.85 -6.08
CA ASN A 107 6.12 -2.69 -5.25
C ASN A 107 7.42 -1.99 -5.70
N THR A 108 8.38 -2.78 -6.19
CA THR A 108 9.63 -2.24 -6.76
C THR A 108 9.46 -1.51 -8.08
N PHE A 109 8.42 -1.79 -8.86
CA PHE A 109 8.08 -0.99 -10.03
C PHE A 109 7.77 0.46 -9.63
N LEU A 110 7.06 0.66 -8.52
CA LEU A 110 6.80 1.97 -7.93
C LEU A 110 7.95 2.48 -7.04
N GLY A 111 9.01 1.71 -6.83
CA GLY A 111 10.12 2.09 -5.96
C GLY A 111 9.77 2.07 -4.47
N TYR A 112 8.86 1.19 -4.06
CA TYR A 112 8.46 1.00 -2.66
C TYR A 112 8.83 -0.39 -2.15
N THR A 113 9.02 -0.50 -0.84
CA THR A 113 9.16 -1.78 -0.13
C THR A 113 8.43 -1.73 1.21
N MET A 114 8.24 -2.88 1.84
CA MET A 114 7.65 -2.96 3.18
C MET A 114 8.44 -2.10 4.16
N TRP A 115 7.73 -1.32 4.98
CA TRP A 115 8.36 -0.48 6.00
C TRP A 115 9.10 -1.34 7.03
N ASP A 116 10.22 -0.83 7.53
CA ASP A 116 11.13 -1.52 8.44
C ASP A 116 10.71 -1.46 9.91
N TYR A 117 9.60 -0.78 10.21
CA TYR A 117 9.09 -0.53 11.56
C TYR A 117 9.91 0.45 12.42
N GLU A 118 10.99 0.99 11.87
CA GLU A 118 11.99 1.75 12.62
C GLU A 118 12.10 3.18 12.11
N SER A 119 12.13 3.37 10.79
CA SER A 119 12.30 4.70 10.19
C SER A 119 11.10 5.59 10.56
N ASP A 120 11.37 6.73 11.21
CA ASP A 120 10.37 7.65 11.77
C ASP A 120 9.34 6.98 12.72
N ALA A 121 9.77 5.93 13.43
CA ALA A 121 8.97 5.17 14.40
C ALA A 121 8.06 6.01 15.34
N PRO A 122 8.46 7.17 15.90
CA PRO A 122 7.59 7.96 16.78
C PRO A 122 6.25 8.38 16.17
N PHE A 123 6.17 8.52 14.84
CA PHE A 123 4.91 8.84 14.16
C PHE A 123 3.98 7.63 14.02
N MET A 124 4.52 6.43 13.96
CA MET A 124 3.79 5.18 13.68
C MET A 124 3.45 4.37 14.93
N TRP A 125 4.23 4.54 15.99
CA TRP A 125 4.04 3.84 17.27
C TRP A 125 3.42 4.77 18.32
N PRO A 126 2.56 4.25 19.21
CA PRO A 126 2.08 5.01 20.36
C PRO A 126 3.24 5.32 21.32
N GLU A 127 3.19 6.47 22.00
CA GLU A 127 4.23 6.87 22.97
C GLU A 127 4.33 5.89 24.14
N GLN A 128 3.19 5.31 24.54
CA GLN A 128 3.11 4.26 25.54
C GLN A 128 2.72 2.95 24.88
N GLN A 129 3.41 1.88 25.26
CA GLN A 129 3.12 0.55 24.76
C GLN A 129 1.69 0.12 25.09
N ARG A 130 0.98 -0.35 24.07
CA ARG A 130 -0.37 -0.91 24.22
C ARG A 130 -0.29 -2.39 24.60
N TYR A 131 -1.26 -2.82 25.42
CA TYR A 131 -1.47 -4.20 25.83
C TYR A 131 -2.92 -4.60 25.53
N PRO A 132 -3.25 -4.87 24.24
CA PRO A 132 -4.61 -5.23 23.85
C PRO A 132 -5.04 -6.58 24.44
N THR A 133 -6.34 -6.72 24.66
CA THR A 133 -6.99 -8.00 24.98
C THR A 133 -6.92 -8.97 23.80
N HIS A 134 -7.16 -10.26 24.06
CA HIS A 134 -7.17 -11.27 22.99
C HIS A 134 -8.21 -10.98 21.90
N ASP A 135 -9.38 -10.44 22.26
CA ASP A 135 -10.42 -10.09 21.28
C ASP A 135 -10.01 -8.90 20.40
N GLU A 136 -9.37 -7.88 20.99
CA GLU A 136 -8.81 -6.75 20.24
C GLU A 136 -7.68 -7.19 19.31
N MET A 137 -6.77 -8.05 19.80
CA MET A 137 -5.73 -8.65 18.98
C MET A 137 -6.33 -9.43 17.82
N ARG A 138 -7.34 -10.27 18.08
CA ARG A 138 -8.00 -11.09 17.07
C ARG A 138 -8.65 -10.21 15.99
N LYS A 139 -9.39 -9.18 16.41
CA LYS A 139 -10.05 -8.23 15.49
C LYS A 139 -9.04 -7.51 14.59
N ALA A 140 -7.91 -7.09 15.14
CA ALA A 140 -6.87 -6.43 14.34
C ALA A 140 -6.17 -7.42 13.39
N LEU A 141 -5.84 -8.63 13.87
CA LEU A 141 -5.18 -9.67 13.07
C LEU A 141 -6.09 -10.25 11.97
N ASP A 142 -7.40 -10.23 12.19
CA ASP A 142 -8.41 -10.56 11.18
C ASP A 142 -8.49 -9.54 10.06
N ARG A 143 -7.89 -8.36 10.21
CA ARG A 143 -7.81 -7.33 9.17
C ARG A 143 -6.40 -7.19 8.59
N ASN A 144 -5.37 -7.34 9.41
CA ASN A 144 -3.97 -7.31 8.98
C ASN A 144 -3.23 -8.50 9.63
N PRO A 145 -2.75 -9.48 8.84
CA PRO A 145 -2.13 -10.71 9.37
C PRO A 145 -0.75 -10.51 10.01
N GLU A 146 -0.25 -9.28 10.06
CA GLU A 146 1.03 -8.88 10.64
C GLU A 146 0.91 -8.64 12.15
N GLU A 147 1.74 -9.29 12.98
CA GLU A 147 1.66 -9.10 14.44
C GLU A 147 1.83 -7.64 14.87
N ALA A 148 2.69 -6.87 14.20
CA ALA A 148 2.97 -5.49 14.57
C ALA A 148 1.73 -4.57 14.54
N VAL A 149 0.66 -4.93 13.80
CA VAL A 149 -0.61 -4.18 13.80
C VAL A 149 -1.19 -4.02 15.21
N ILE A 150 -1.06 -5.02 16.08
CA ILE A 150 -1.68 -4.99 17.42
C ILE A 150 -0.95 -4.03 18.38
N ARG A 151 0.24 -3.58 18.00
CA ARG A 151 1.10 -2.70 18.79
C ARG A 151 1.16 -1.28 18.19
N GLY A 152 1.01 -1.17 16.88
CA GLY A 152 1.13 0.06 16.11
C GLY A 152 -0.14 0.91 16.05
N LYS A 153 0.01 2.17 15.63
CA LYS A 153 -1.14 3.05 15.38
C LYS A 153 -2.00 2.58 14.21
N TRP A 154 -1.45 1.77 13.30
CA TRP A 154 -2.17 1.23 12.13
C TRP A 154 -3.15 0.08 12.43
N SER A 155 -3.34 -0.27 13.71
CA SER A 155 -4.57 -0.96 14.15
C SER A 155 -5.83 -0.13 13.96
N ASP A 156 -5.70 1.20 13.89
CA ASP A 156 -6.79 2.13 13.59
C ASP A 156 -6.87 2.42 12.09
N LEU A 157 -8.05 2.25 11.51
CA LEU A 157 -8.31 2.50 10.10
C LEU A 157 -8.23 3.99 9.74
N ASP A 158 -8.62 4.88 10.66
CA ASP A 158 -8.52 6.31 10.44
C ASP A 158 -7.05 6.76 10.39
N PHE A 159 -6.18 6.10 11.17
CA PHE A 159 -4.75 6.29 11.06
C PHE A 159 -4.21 5.75 9.73
N VAL A 160 -4.51 4.49 9.38
CA VAL A 160 -4.05 3.85 8.12
C VAL A 160 -4.39 4.71 6.92
N LYS A 161 -5.63 5.22 6.87
CA LYS A 161 -6.14 6.05 5.79
C LYS A 161 -5.24 7.27 5.49
N ASP A 162 -4.59 7.83 6.50
CA ASP A 162 -3.87 9.10 6.39
C ASP A 162 -2.36 8.95 6.67
N VAL A 163 -1.81 7.73 6.63
CA VAL A 163 -0.37 7.48 6.85
C VAL A 163 0.50 8.28 5.87
N SER A 164 0.13 8.34 4.59
CA SER A 164 0.87 9.11 3.58
C SER A 164 0.89 10.62 3.85
N LEU A 165 -0.11 11.15 4.57
CA LEU A 165 -0.17 12.56 4.96
C LEU A 165 0.85 12.92 6.03
N LEU A 166 1.51 11.93 6.65
CA LEU A 166 2.62 12.16 7.56
C LEU A 166 3.89 12.60 6.83
N ASN A 167 4.04 12.27 5.54
CA ASN A 167 5.25 12.46 4.75
C ASN A 167 5.95 13.83 4.90
N PRO A 168 5.25 14.98 4.95
CA PRO A 168 5.89 16.28 5.17
C PRO A 168 6.58 16.46 6.53
N LYS A 169 6.28 15.59 7.51
CA LYS A 169 6.82 15.60 8.87
C LYS A 169 7.92 14.55 9.09
N LEU A 170 8.07 13.61 8.17
CA LEU A 170 8.99 12.48 8.29
C LEU A 170 10.38 12.87 7.83
N LYS A 171 11.39 12.43 8.57
CA LYS A 171 12.79 12.76 8.28
C LYS A 171 13.46 11.72 7.40
N ASP A 172 13.18 10.45 7.62
CA ASP A 172 13.98 9.33 7.11
C ASP A 172 13.22 8.45 6.11
N THR A 173 11.89 8.52 6.09
CA THR A 173 11.03 7.74 5.20
C THR A 173 9.95 8.58 4.51
N GLN A 174 9.37 8.02 3.45
CA GLN A 174 8.16 8.52 2.78
C GLN A 174 7.23 7.33 2.53
N PHE A 175 6.00 7.38 3.03
CA PHE A 175 5.02 6.30 2.89
C PHE A 175 4.23 6.38 1.58
N ALA A 176 3.86 5.22 1.06
CA ALA A 176 2.86 5.08 0.00
C ALA A 176 1.46 5.41 0.52
N ASP A 177 0.55 5.73 -0.40
CA ASP A 177 -0.87 5.94 -0.10
C ASP A 177 -1.70 4.65 -0.12
N TYR A 178 -1.39 3.75 -1.04
CA TYR A 178 -2.01 2.43 -1.10
C TYR A 178 -1.52 1.56 0.05
N HIS A 179 -2.38 0.59 0.42
CA HIS A 179 -2.04 -0.41 1.40
C HIS A 179 -2.26 -1.79 0.82
N GLY A 180 -1.58 -2.76 1.43
CA GLY A 180 -1.72 -4.15 1.10
C GLY A 180 -1.93 -4.97 2.33
N HIS A 181 -3.15 -5.49 2.51
CA HIS A 181 -3.53 -6.12 3.77
C HIS A 181 -3.33 -5.20 5.00
N GLY A 182 -3.34 -3.87 4.78
CA GLY A 182 -3.06 -2.86 5.80
C GLY A 182 -1.58 -2.67 6.15
N TRP A 183 -0.67 -3.22 5.35
CA TRP A 183 0.76 -2.98 5.50
C TRP A 183 1.16 -1.61 4.98
N ASN A 184 2.17 -1.03 5.63
CA ASN A 184 2.74 0.26 5.26
C ASN A 184 3.98 0.04 4.39
N PHE A 185 4.10 0.82 3.30
CA PHE A 185 5.21 0.74 2.37
C PHE A 185 5.98 2.05 2.35
N ARG A 186 7.32 1.96 2.30
CA ARG A 186 8.21 3.12 2.20
C ARG A 186 8.86 3.24 0.83
N ALA A 187 9.02 4.46 0.37
CA ALA A 187 9.76 4.79 -0.84
C ALA A 187 11.25 4.49 -0.63
N ILE A 188 11.89 3.95 -1.66
CA ILE A 188 13.32 3.68 -1.67
C ILE A 188 14.01 4.74 -2.50
N PHE A 189 14.96 5.45 -1.89
CA PHE A 189 15.76 6.47 -2.56
C PHE A 189 17.18 5.96 -2.82
N LYS A 190 17.78 6.46 -3.90
CA LYS A 190 19.16 6.17 -4.28
C LYS A 190 20.10 6.63 -3.17
N ARG A 191 21.00 5.75 -2.75
CA ARG A 191 21.99 6.03 -1.71
C ARG A 191 23.38 5.55 -2.10
N ASP A 192 24.41 6.21 -1.57
CA ASP A 192 25.79 5.70 -1.64
C ASP A 192 26.04 4.57 -0.62
N ARG A 193 27.25 4.00 -0.62
CA ARG A 193 27.64 2.92 0.31
C ARG A 193 27.68 3.34 1.79
N LYS A 194 27.62 4.64 2.08
CA LYS A 194 27.58 5.20 3.43
C LYS A 194 26.16 5.59 3.84
N GLY A 195 25.17 5.36 2.98
CA GLY A 195 23.77 5.67 3.23
C GLY A 195 23.37 7.12 2.93
N ASN A 196 24.23 7.94 2.31
CA ASN A 196 23.85 9.29 1.92
C ASN A 196 22.89 9.28 0.73
N LEU A 197 21.86 10.12 0.73
CA LEU A 197 20.97 10.31 -0.41
C LEU A 197 21.73 10.88 -1.61
N LEU A 198 21.37 10.42 -2.80
CA LEU A 198 21.97 10.85 -4.06
C LEU A 198 20.94 11.43 -5.03
N ASP A 199 21.31 12.50 -5.72
CA ASP A 199 20.55 13.07 -6.83
C ASP A 199 20.80 12.31 -8.15
N ALA A 200 20.25 12.85 -9.24
CA ALA A 200 20.33 12.27 -10.58
C ALA A 200 21.77 12.20 -11.08
N GLU A 201 22.56 13.24 -10.81
CA GLU A 201 23.98 13.35 -11.16
C GLU A 201 24.88 12.48 -10.26
N GLY A 202 24.33 11.94 -9.17
CA GLY A 202 25.05 11.12 -8.19
C GLY A 202 25.81 11.95 -7.16
N ALA A 203 25.53 13.24 -7.04
CA ALA A 203 26.01 14.06 -5.96
C ALA A 203 25.18 13.84 -4.69
N LYS A 204 25.80 14.11 -3.54
CA LYS A 204 25.18 13.94 -2.23
C LYS A 204 24.12 15.02 -2.02
N VAL A 205 22.91 14.60 -1.67
CA VAL A 205 21.86 15.47 -1.14
C VAL A 205 22.08 15.63 0.36
N ASP A 206 21.99 16.87 0.86
CA ASP A 206 22.13 17.16 2.28
C ASP A 206 20.97 16.54 3.08
N ASP A 207 21.30 15.88 4.21
CA ASP A 207 20.31 15.22 5.06
C ASP A 207 19.46 16.20 5.86
N ALA A 208 19.98 17.41 6.09
CA ALA A 208 19.27 18.50 6.76
C ALA A 208 18.36 19.30 5.82
N ASP A 209 18.40 19.04 4.51
CA ASP A 209 17.54 19.72 3.55
C ASP A 209 16.08 19.26 3.71
N PRO A 210 15.13 20.17 4.00
CA PRO A 210 13.72 19.81 4.15
C PRO A 210 13.09 19.27 2.85
N LYS A 211 13.72 19.51 1.69
CA LYS A 211 13.30 19.02 0.38
C LYS A 211 14.16 17.87 -0.15
N LYS A 212 14.94 17.21 0.71
CA LYS A 212 15.87 16.15 0.27
C LYS A 212 15.22 15.03 -0.54
N PHE A 213 13.97 14.67 -0.24
CA PHE A 213 13.24 13.64 -0.98
C PHE A 213 12.76 14.10 -2.37
N GLU A 214 12.55 15.41 -2.58
CA GLU A 214 12.28 15.97 -3.91
C GLU A 214 13.55 16.00 -4.78
N LYS A 215 14.73 16.06 -4.15
CA LYS A 215 16.03 16.14 -4.82
C LYS A 215 16.66 14.76 -5.06
N ALA A 216 16.44 13.82 -4.13
CA ALA A 216 16.98 12.48 -4.22
C ALA A 216 16.23 11.65 -5.26
N VAL A 217 16.93 10.73 -5.92
CA VAL A 217 16.30 9.84 -6.90
C VAL A 217 15.45 8.80 -6.17
N HIS A 218 14.13 8.85 -6.37
CA HIS A 218 13.22 7.78 -6.00
C HIS A 218 13.42 6.60 -6.96
N MET A 219 13.71 5.41 -6.43
CA MET A 219 14.09 4.21 -7.17
C MET A 219 12.88 3.48 -7.78
N SER A 220 11.97 4.23 -8.40
CA SER A 220 10.88 3.67 -9.21
C SER A 220 11.36 3.29 -10.61
N SER A 221 10.57 2.51 -11.34
CA SER A 221 10.87 2.17 -12.73
C SER A 221 10.73 3.40 -13.62
N ILE A 222 11.66 3.57 -14.58
CA ILE A 222 11.56 4.63 -15.61
C ILE A 222 10.25 4.58 -16.38
N HIS A 223 9.61 3.41 -16.50
CA HIS A 223 8.29 3.27 -17.11
C HIS A 223 7.23 4.08 -16.37
N VAL A 224 7.28 4.16 -15.03
CA VAL A 224 6.39 5.02 -14.22
C VAL A 224 6.61 6.48 -14.56
N ASP A 225 7.86 6.92 -14.67
CA ASP A 225 8.21 8.31 -15.00
C ASP A 225 7.71 8.71 -16.40
N LEU A 226 7.59 7.73 -17.31
CA LEU A 226 7.00 7.90 -18.65
C LEU A 226 5.47 7.73 -18.68
N GLY A 227 4.83 7.56 -17.52
CA GLY A 227 3.37 7.43 -17.40
C GLY A 227 2.82 6.05 -17.76
N MET A 228 3.67 5.01 -17.81
CA MET A 228 3.23 3.63 -18.00
C MET A 228 2.81 3.01 -16.68
N HIS A 229 1.77 2.19 -16.73
CA HIS A 229 1.34 1.34 -15.62
C HIS A 229 1.80 -0.10 -15.82
N CYS A 230 1.77 -0.91 -14.75
CA CYS A 230 2.11 -2.33 -14.82
C CYS A 230 1.13 -3.10 -15.71
N VAL A 231 1.49 -3.28 -16.97
CA VAL A 231 0.82 -4.17 -17.94
C VAL A 231 1.83 -4.72 -18.94
#